data_AF-A0A4Z0S124-F1
#
_entry.id   AF-A0A4Z0S124-F1
#
_cell.length_a   1.000
_cell.length_b   1.000
_cell.length_c   1.000
_cell.angle_alpha   90.00
_cell.angle_beta   90.00
_cell.angle_gamma   90.00
#
_symmetry.space_group_name_H-M   'P 1'
#
loop_
_entity.id
_entity.type
_entity.pdbx_description
1 polymer ?
#
loop_
_entity_poly.entity_id
_entity_poly.type
_entity_poly.pdbx_seq_one_letter_code
_entity_poly.pdbx_strand_id
1 'polypeptide(L)'
;MTKLKSLLVMVLTVIGVGLFMPNAHTQSSMDFVVSPQLPDTQVDKKAGFFNFQLDAGKKVTLHTTISNTSGKDIQLKVSAGTAGTSAAGAVDNTMTGDAVKDVPYRMG
;
A
#
# COMPACT_ATOMS: atom_id res chain seq x y z
N MET A 1 48.06 34.13 -14.99
CA MET A 1 46.64 34.24 -15.42
C MET A 1 45.97 32.88 -15.71
N THR A 2 46.71 31.80 -15.96
CA THR A 2 46.15 30.46 -16.27
C THR A 2 45.57 29.73 -15.05
N LYS A 3 46.19 29.85 -13.88
CA LYS A 3 45.71 29.21 -12.63
C LYS A 3 44.38 29.79 -12.12
N LEU A 4 44.21 31.11 -12.21
CA LEU A 4 42.97 31.81 -11.81
C LEU A 4 41.81 31.50 -12.76
N LYS A 5 42.07 31.44 -14.07
CA LYS A 5 41.07 31.02 -15.08
C LYS A 5 40.66 29.56 -14.89
N SER A 6 41.62 28.67 -14.59
CA SER A 6 41.33 27.26 -14.31
C SER A 6 40.49 27.07 -13.04
N LEU A 7 40.78 27.84 -11.98
CA LEU A 7 39.98 27.83 -10.75
C LEU A 7 38.55 28.33 -10.99
N LEU A 8 38.40 29.38 -11.80
CA LEU A 8 37.08 29.92 -12.15
C LEU A 8 36.24 28.91 -12.95
N VAL A 9 36.87 28.22 -13.91
CA VAL A 9 36.20 27.15 -14.68
C VAL A 9 35.78 26.01 -13.77
N MET A 10 36.63 25.59 -12.82
CA MET A 10 36.30 24.53 -11.88
C MET A 10 35.08 24.88 -11.01
N VAL A 11 35.01 26.12 -10.50
CA VAL A 11 33.87 26.60 -9.70
C VAL A 11 32.58 26.64 -10.54
N LEU A 12 32.66 27.13 -11.78
CA LEU A 12 31.52 27.15 -12.71
C LEU A 12 31.01 25.74 -13.05
N THR A 13 31.91 24.76 -13.21
CA THR A 13 31.53 23.37 -13.48
C THR A 13 30.83 22.73 -12.27
N VAL A 14 31.29 23.00 -11.05
CA VAL A 14 30.65 22.47 -9.83
C VAL A 14 29.25 23.06 -9.62
N ILE A 15 29.09 24.37 -9.87
CA ILE A 15 27.78 25.04 -9.78
C ILE A 15 26.84 24.52 -10.88
N GLY A 16 27.34 24.34 -12.09
CA GLY A 16 26.57 23.78 -13.20
C GLY A 16 26.02 22.40 -12.88
N VAL A 17 26.85 21.48 -12.38
CA VAL A 17 26.42 20.11 -12.05
C VAL A 17 25.37 20.09 -10.92
N GLY A 18 25.48 20.98 -9.93
CA GLY A 18 24.51 21.09 -8.83
C GLY A 18 23.10 21.54 -9.27
N LEU A 19 23.00 22.36 -10.34
CA LEU A 19 21.72 22.85 -10.86
C LEU A 19 21.00 21.85 -11.77
N PHE A 20 21.70 20.84 -12.28
CA PHE A 20 21.13 19.78 -13.15
C PHE A 20 20.84 18.48 -12.41
N MET A 21 20.93 18.45 -11.07
CA MET A 21 20.50 17.28 -10.31
C MET A 21 18.97 17.15 -10.41
N PRO A 22 18.42 16.08 -11.01
CA PRO A 22 16.98 15.88 -11.04
C PRO A 22 16.49 15.74 -9.60
N ASN A 23 15.48 16.52 -9.24
CA ASN A 23 14.75 16.33 -7.98
C ASN A 23 14.07 14.95 -8.06
N ALA A 24 14.67 13.95 -7.42
CA ALA A 24 14.04 12.66 -7.22
C ALA A 24 12.91 12.85 -6.21
N HIS A 25 11.73 13.25 -6.69
CA HIS A 25 10.52 13.21 -5.89
C HIS A 25 10.21 11.75 -5.62
N THR A 26 10.54 11.27 -4.43
CA THR A 26 10.05 9.98 -3.96
C THR A 26 8.55 10.12 -3.77
N GLN A 27 7.76 9.61 -4.72
CA GLN A 27 6.31 9.52 -4.55
C GLN A 27 6.06 8.40 -3.53
N SER A 28 6.29 8.72 -2.25
CA SER A 28 6.11 7.81 -1.12
C SER A 28 4.68 7.90 -0.54
N SER A 29 3.79 8.68 -1.16
CA SER A 29 2.40 8.75 -0.77
C SER A 29 1.62 7.67 -1.51
N MET A 30 1.12 6.67 -0.76
CA MET A 30 0.03 5.85 -1.26
C MET A 30 -1.17 6.78 -1.54
N ASP A 31 -1.74 6.68 -2.73
CA ASP A 31 -2.88 7.51 -3.17
C ASP A 31 -4.19 7.13 -2.46
N PHE A 32 -4.19 6.04 -1.69
CA PHE A 32 -5.32 5.57 -0.91
C PHE A 32 -4.88 4.91 0.41
N VAL A 33 -5.79 4.88 1.37
CA VAL A 33 -5.65 4.17 2.65
C VAL A 33 -6.73 3.11 2.76
N VAL A 34 -6.38 1.93 3.26
CA VAL A 34 -7.31 0.82 3.52
C VAL A 34 -7.35 0.56 5.02
N SER A 35 -8.54 0.61 5.61
CA SER A 35 -8.75 0.43 7.04
C SER A 35 -9.79 -0.66 7.30
N PRO A 36 -9.47 -1.72 8.05
CA PRO A 36 -10.45 -2.75 8.38
C PRO A 36 -11.52 -2.21 9.33
N GLN A 37 -12.77 -2.59 9.10
CA GLN A 37 -13.86 -2.40 10.06
C GLN A 37 -13.89 -3.65 10.96
N LEU A 38 -13.22 -3.55 12.10
CA LEU A 38 -13.04 -4.70 13.00
C LEU A 38 -14.38 -5.10 13.64
N PRO A 39 -14.84 -6.36 13.47
CA PRO A 39 -16.08 -6.84 14.08
C PRO A 39 -15.95 -6.98 15.60
N ASP A 40 -17.07 -7.09 16.32
CA ASP A 40 -17.06 -7.23 17.79
C ASP A 40 -16.31 -8.49 18.27
N THR A 41 -16.27 -9.53 17.44
CA THR A 41 -15.57 -10.80 17.70
C THR A 41 -14.05 -10.72 17.47
N GLN A 42 -13.52 -9.55 17.12
CA GLN A 42 -12.10 -9.30 16.97
C GLN A 42 -11.38 -9.42 18.32
N VAL A 43 -10.31 -10.21 18.35
CA VAL A 43 -9.45 -10.43 19.53
C VAL A 43 -8.64 -9.17 19.86
N ASP A 44 -8.07 -8.50 18.85
CA ASP A 44 -7.36 -7.23 19.00
C ASP A 44 -8.04 -6.09 18.23
N LYS A 45 -8.65 -5.16 18.98
CA LYS A 45 -9.40 -4.01 18.46
C LYS A 45 -8.52 -2.89 17.89
N LYS A 46 -7.20 -3.00 17.94
CA LYS A 46 -6.25 -2.02 17.40
C LYS A 46 -5.43 -2.56 16.22
N ALA A 47 -5.67 -3.79 15.81
CA ALA A 47 -4.94 -4.42 14.73
C ALA A 47 -5.27 -3.81 13.36
N GLY A 48 -4.27 -3.67 12.50
CA GLY A 48 -4.44 -3.34 11.08
C GLY A 48 -4.90 -4.52 10.22
N PHE A 49 -5.31 -5.63 10.85
CA PHE A 49 -5.72 -6.87 10.20
C PHE A 49 -6.84 -7.54 11.01
N PHE A 50 -7.59 -8.42 10.34
CA PHE A 50 -8.63 -9.20 11.01
C PHE A 50 -8.03 -10.38 11.79
N ASN A 51 -8.40 -10.47 13.06
CA ASN A 51 -8.03 -11.54 13.99
C ASN A 51 -9.24 -11.81 14.88
N PHE A 52 -10.04 -12.80 14.50
CA PHE A 52 -11.27 -13.14 15.21
C PHE A 52 -11.38 -14.66 15.32
N GLN A 53 -12.00 -15.11 16.40
CA GLN A 53 -12.32 -16.53 16.60
C GLN A 53 -13.79 -16.74 16.20
N LEU A 54 -14.03 -17.67 15.27
CA LEU A 54 -15.39 -18.05 14.87
C LEU A 54 -15.76 -19.39 15.49
N ASP A 55 -16.99 -19.46 16.00
CA ASP A 55 -17.59 -20.75 16.33
C ASP A 55 -17.85 -21.56 15.06
N ALA A 56 -17.85 -22.89 15.21
CA ALA A 56 -18.12 -23.80 14.10
C ALA A 56 -19.45 -23.48 13.41
N GLY A 57 -19.42 -23.35 12.08
CA GLY A 57 -20.60 -23.07 11.26
C GLY A 57 -21.04 -21.60 11.22
N LYS A 58 -20.40 -20.69 11.98
CA LYS A 58 -20.67 -19.26 11.89
C LYS A 58 -20.01 -18.66 10.65
N LYS A 59 -20.71 -17.72 10.02
CA LYS A 59 -20.20 -16.89 8.93
C LYS A 59 -20.11 -15.45 9.42
N VAL A 60 -19.06 -14.76 9.03
CA VAL A 60 -18.87 -13.33 9.26
C VAL A 60 -18.59 -12.64 7.93
N THR A 61 -19.20 -11.48 7.73
CA THR A 61 -18.89 -10.60 6.60
C THR A 61 -17.86 -9.58 7.07
N LEU A 62 -16.74 -9.48 6.36
CA LEU A 62 -15.69 -8.51 6.68
C LEU A 62 -15.87 -7.26 5.84
N HIS A 63 -15.73 -6.11 6.48
CA HIS A 63 -15.86 -4.81 5.83
C HIS A 63 -14.53 -4.07 5.90
N THR A 64 -14.16 -3.38 4.82
CA THR A 64 -12.99 -2.51 4.77
C THR A 64 -13.41 -1.17 4.18
N THR A 65 -12.80 -0.10 4.68
CA THR A 65 -12.99 1.24 4.16
C THR A 65 -11.77 1.61 3.33
N ILE A 66 -11.99 2.06 2.10
CA ILE A 66 -10.93 2.59 1.23
C ILE A 66 -11.16 4.08 1.08
N SER A 67 -10.16 4.88 1.46
CA SER A 67 -10.19 6.34 1.34
C SER A 67 -9.19 6.78 0.28
N ASN A 68 -9.66 7.46 -0.77
CA ASN A 68 -8.78 8.15 -1.72
C ASN A 68 -8.19 9.38 -1.02
N THR A 69 -6.88 9.37 -0.78
CA THR A 69 -6.15 10.48 -0.16
C THR A 69 -5.45 11.35 -1.19
N SER A 70 -5.59 11.03 -2.46
CA SER A 70 -5.07 11.84 -3.56
C SER A 70 -6.10 12.89 -4.01
N GLY A 71 -5.62 13.98 -4.59
CA GLY A 71 -6.46 15.02 -5.20
C GLY A 71 -6.95 14.69 -6.62
N LYS A 72 -6.90 13.42 -7.02
CA LYS A 72 -7.19 12.95 -8.38
C LYS A 72 -7.99 11.64 -8.34
N ASP A 73 -8.59 11.26 -9.46
CA ASP A 73 -9.30 9.99 -9.58
C ASP A 73 -8.35 8.80 -9.52
N ILE A 74 -8.80 7.71 -8.90
CA ILE A 74 -8.04 6.45 -8.77
C ILE A 74 -8.87 5.26 -9.27
N GLN A 75 -8.19 4.25 -9.81
CA GLN A 75 -8.79 2.96 -10.16
C GLN A 75 -8.22 1.88 -9.23
N LEU A 76 -9.10 1.04 -8.68
CA LEU A 76 -8.74 0.02 -7.70
C LEU A 76 -9.06 -1.37 -8.26
N LYS A 77 -8.11 -2.29 -8.14
CA LYS A 77 -8.33 -3.72 -8.37
C LYS A 77 -8.31 -4.43 -7.02
N VAL A 78 -9.46 -4.99 -6.63
CA VAL A 78 -9.59 -5.72 -5.37
C VAL A 78 -9.59 -7.22 -5.65
N SER A 79 -8.74 -7.96 -4.95
CA SER A 79 -8.69 -9.42 -4.98
C SER A 79 -8.57 -9.95 -3.56
N ALA A 80 -9.31 -11.00 -3.24
CA ALA A 80 -9.14 -11.74 -1.99
C ALA A 80 -8.32 -13.00 -2.28
N GLY A 81 -7.52 -13.42 -1.31
CA GLY A 81 -6.87 -14.73 -1.33
C GLY A 81 -6.98 -15.39 0.02
N THR A 82 -6.84 -16.72 0.06
CA THR A 82 -6.76 -17.45 1.32
C THR A 82 -5.46 -18.22 1.40
N ALA A 83 -4.94 -18.32 2.61
CA ALA A 83 -3.79 -19.14 2.96
C ALA A 83 -4.22 -20.09 4.07
N GLY A 84 -3.82 -21.35 3.96
CA GLY A 84 -4.12 -22.39 4.93
C GLY A 84 -2.85 -23.11 5.37
N THR A 85 -2.86 -23.65 6.58
CA THR A 85 -1.79 -24.53 7.06
C THR A 85 -2.34 -25.94 7.20
N SER A 86 -1.68 -26.91 6.58
CA SER A 86 -2.02 -28.32 6.73
C SER A 86 -1.69 -28.84 8.14
N ALA A 87 -2.25 -30.00 8.51
CA ALA A 87 -1.95 -30.64 9.79
C ALA A 87 -0.45 -30.98 9.99
N ALA A 88 0.28 -31.14 8.88
CA ALA A 88 1.73 -31.39 8.88
C ALA A 88 2.57 -30.10 8.90
N GLY A 89 1.94 -28.92 8.96
CA GLY A 89 2.62 -27.63 9.04
C GLY A 89 3.03 -27.03 7.68
N ALA A 90 2.72 -27.70 6.56
CA ALA A 90 2.93 -27.10 5.25
C ALA A 90 1.93 -25.96 5.03
N VAL A 91 2.44 -24.77 4.68
CA VAL A 91 1.66 -23.59 4.33
C VAL A 91 1.30 -23.66 2.86
N ASP A 92 0.02 -23.56 2.58
CA ASP A 92 -0.54 -23.54 1.24
C ASP A 92 -1.12 -22.16 0.95
N ASN A 93 -0.54 -21.48 -0.05
CA ASN A 93 -1.00 -20.20 -0.57
C ASN A 93 -1.71 -20.40 -1.92
N THR A 94 -2.58 -21.41 -2.04
CA THR A 94 -3.25 -21.74 -3.31
C THR A 94 -4.70 -21.32 -3.37
N MET A 95 -5.08 -20.13 -2.89
CA MET A 95 -6.41 -19.63 -3.21
C MET A 95 -6.32 -18.18 -3.68
N THR A 96 -6.36 -18.01 -5.00
CA THR A 96 -6.99 -16.80 -5.56
C THR A 96 -8.46 -16.97 -5.18
N GLY A 97 -8.94 -16.19 -4.22
CA GLY A 97 -10.38 -16.14 -3.97
C GLY A 97 -11.05 -15.67 -5.26
N ASP A 98 -12.24 -16.22 -5.55
CA ASP A 98 -13.06 -15.74 -6.66
C ASP A 98 -12.96 -14.21 -6.70
N ALA A 99 -12.62 -13.67 -7.89
CA ALA A 99 -12.52 -12.23 -8.08
C ALA A 99 -13.72 -11.60 -7.37
N VAL A 100 -13.44 -10.74 -6.39
CA VAL A 100 -14.49 -10.12 -5.58
C VAL A 100 -15.41 -9.43 -6.58
N LYS A 101 -16.56 -10.06 -6.88
CA LYS A 101 -17.51 -9.59 -7.88
C LYS A 101 -17.81 -8.15 -7.53
N ASP A 102 -17.53 -7.26 -8.48
CA ASP A 102 -17.75 -5.81 -8.46
C ASP A 102 -18.46 -5.36 -7.21
N VAL A 103 -17.67 -5.01 -6.18
CA VAL A 103 -18.23 -4.51 -4.93
C VAL A 103 -18.96 -3.22 -5.31
N PRO A 104 -20.27 -3.06 -5.03
CA PRO A 104 -20.94 -1.82 -5.31
C PRO A 104 -20.32 -0.74 -4.42
N TYR A 105 -19.41 0.05 -5.01
CA TYR A 105 -18.85 1.21 -4.36
C TYR A 105 -19.99 2.21 -4.15
N ARG A 106 -20.44 2.35 -2.89
CA ARG A 106 -21.24 3.50 -2.50
C ARG A 106 -20.25 4.62 -2.18
N MET A 107 -19.98 5.48 -3.16
CA MET A 107 -19.40 6.79 -2.90
C MET A 107 -20.41 7.57 -2.06
N GLY A 108 -20.09 7.76 -0.78
CA GLY A 108 -20.80 8.70 0.10
C GLY A 108 -20.31 10.12 -0.14
#